data_AF-A0A653S136-F1
#
_entry.id   AF-A0A653S136-F1
#
_cell.length_a   1.000
_cell.length_b   1.000
_cell.length_c   1.000
_cell.angle_alpha   90.00
_cell.angle_beta   90.00
_cell.angle_gamma   90.00
#
_symmetry.space_group_name_H-M   'P 1'
#
loop_
_entity.id
_entity.type
_entity.pdbx_description
1 polymer ?
#
loop_
_entity_poly.entity_id
_entity_poly.type
_entity_poly.pdbx_seq_one_letter_code
_entity_poly.pdbx_strand_id
1 'polypeptide(L)' 'MTRADAEPTARVVEGDPVRLPCAGGPLLLRGAAVVETSDGVRHATTRPVSALCRCGRSAIAPWCDATHKLLPAADRPV' A
#
# COMPACT_ATOMS: atom_id res chain seq x y z
N MET A 1 -10.97 18.78 7.34
CA MET A 1 -10.03 18.73 6.21
C MET A 1 -9.78 17.26 5.89
N THR A 2 -10.76 16.60 5.29
CA THR A 2 -10.68 15.19 4.90
C THR A 2 -9.55 15.07 3.89
N ARG A 3 -8.40 14.52 4.29
CA ARG A 3 -7.37 14.22 3.30
C ARG A 3 -7.92 13.10 2.43
N ALA A 4 -8.00 13.41 1.13
CA ALA A 4 -8.40 12.57 0.02
C ALA A 4 -7.78 11.18 0.10
N ASP A 5 -8.43 10.23 -0.57
CA ASP A 5 -7.96 8.88 -0.87
C ASP A 5 -6.43 8.82 -0.86
N ALA A 6 -5.85 8.23 0.19
CA ALA A 6 -4.42 8.24 0.32
C ALA A 6 -3.86 7.28 -0.75
N GLU A 7 -3.34 7.88 -1.81
CA GLU A 7 -2.78 7.19 -2.96
C GLU A 7 -1.75 6.15 -2.47
N PRO A 8 -1.77 4.92 -3.01
CA PRO A 8 -0.82 3.90 -2.62
C PRO A 8 0.61 4.40 -2.88
N THR A 9 1.52 4.16 -1.94
CA THR A 9 2.91 4.66 -2.01
C THR A 9 3.73 4.03 -3.15
N ALA A 10 3.13 3.11 -3.91
CA ALA A 10 3.63 2.54 -5.15
C ALA A 10 2.47 2.07 -6.03
N ARG A 11 2.67 2.07 -7.35
CA ARG A 11 1.72 1.50 -8.33
C ARG A 11 2.19 0.14 -8.81
N VAL A 12 1.27 -0.77 -9.13
CA VAL A 12 1.62 -2.01 -9.84
C VAL A 12 2.04 -1.68 -11.27
N VAL A 13 3.22 -2.14 -11.69
CA VAL A 13 3.78 -1.94 -13.04
C VAL A 13 3.94 -3.23 -13.83
N GLU A 14 4.02 -4.37 -13.15
CA GLU A 14 4.08 -5.70 -13.79
C GLU A 14 3.26 -6.71 -12.97
N GLY A 15 2.73 -7.72 -13.65
CA GLY A 15 1.81 -8.72 -13.08
C GLY A 15 0.36 -8.21 -12.99
N ASP A 16 -0.57 -9.12 -12.70
CA ASP A 16 -1.99 -8.81 -12.53
C ASP A 16 -2.51 -9.40 -11.20
N PRO A 17 -2.07 -8.85 -10.05
CA PRO A 17 -2.55 -9.30 -8.76
C PRO A 17 -3.99 -8.84 -8.53
N VAL A 18 -4.77 -9.64 -7.81
CA VAL A 18 -6.07 -9.16 -7.29
C VAL A 18 -5.80 -8.08 -6.25
N ARG A 19 -6.41 -6.90 -6.43
CA ARG A 19 -6.24 -5.72 -5.59
C ARG A 19 -7.44 -5.57 -4.66
N LEU A 20 -7.23 -5.66 -3.36
CA LEU A 20 -8.29 -5.59 -2.35
C LEU A 20 -7.97 -4.46 -1.34
N PRO A 21 -8.63 -3.30 -1.45
CA PRO A 21 -8.50 -2.24 -0.46
C PRO A 21 -9.06 -2.69 0.90
N CYS A 22 -8.32 -2.45 1.98
CA CYS A 22 -8.82 -2.60 3.34
C CYS A 22 -9.16 -1.23 3.91
N ALA A 23 -10.42 -1.00 4.30
CA ALA A 23 -10.86 0.25 4.93
C ALA A 23 -9.98 0.61 6.13
N GLY A 24 -9.48 1.85 6.19
CA GLY A 24 -8.56 2.31 7.24
C GLY A 24 -7.14 1.72 7.15
N GLY A 25 -6.84 0.92 6.13
CA GLY A 25 -5.67 0.05 6.07
C GLY A 25 -5.01 -0.04 4.68
N PRO A 26 -4.16 -1.05 4.46
CA PRO A 26 -3.36 -1.18 3.24
C PRO A 26 -4.19 -1.58 2.02
N LEU A 27 -3.56 -1.55 0.85
CA LEU A 27 -4.04 -2.23 -0.35
C LEU A 27 -3.41 -3.63 -0.39
N LEU A 28 -4.22 -4.68 -0.33
CA LEU A 28 -3.72 -6.04 -0.47
C LEU A 28 -3.55 -6.39 -1.94
N LEU A 29 -2.40 -6.97 -2.27
CA LEU A 29 -2.09 -7.58 -3.57
C LEU A 29 -2.07 -9.09 -3.38
N ARG A 30 -2.97 -9.82 -4.04
CA ARG A 30 -2.93 -11.28 -4.07
C ARG A 30 -2.34 -11.76 -5.41
N GLY A 31 -1.23 -12.49 -5.32
CA GLY A 31 -0.45 -12.90 -6.48
C GLY A 31 0.85 -12.10 -6.66
N ALA A 32 1.70 -12.59 -7.55
CA ALA A 32 2.99 -11.97 -7.84
C ALA A 32 2.82 -10.66 -8.61
N ALA A 33 3.63 -9.66 -8.28
CA ALA A 33 3.59 -8.34 -8.91
C ALA A 33 4.92 -7.61 -8.74
N VAL A 34 5.16 -6.61 -9.61
CA VAL A 34 6.17 -5.58 -9.40
C VAL A 34 5.45 -4.26 -9.17
N VAL A 35 5.86 -3.55 -8.13
CA VAL A 35 5.34 -2.22 -7.79
C VAL A 35 6.45 -1.18 -7.93
N GLU A 36 6.11 0.02 -8.36
CA GLU A 36 7.04 1.13 -8.56
C GLU A 36 6.61 2.35 -7.73
N THR A 37 7.54 2.90 -6.96
CA THR A 37 7.33 4.13 -6.16
C THR A 37 7.33 5.37 -7.06
N SER A 38 6.95 6.53 -6.52
CA SER A 38 7.02 7.82 -7.24
C SER A 38 8.44 8.17 -7.69
N ASP A 39 9.45 7.70 -6.95
CA ASP A 39 10.86 7.95 -7.24
C ASP A 39 11.44 6.94 -8.26
N GLY A 40 10.60 6.07 -8.84
CA GLY A 40 10.99 5.09 -9.85
C GLY A 40 11.59 3.79 -9.30
N VAL A 41 11.58 3.59 -7.97
CA VAL A 41 12.14 2.38 -7.35
C VAL A 41 11.17 1.22 -7.51
N ARG A 42 11.66 0.10 -8.06
CA ARG A 42 10.87 -1.12 -8.31
C ARG A 42 11.05 -2.15 -7.21
N HIS A 43 9.94 -2.76 -6.78
CA HIS A 43 9.91 -3.82 -5.78
C HIS A 43 9.09 -5.01 -6.30
N ALA A 44 9.73 -6.18 -6.41
CA ALA A 44 9.06 -7.42 -6.75
C ALA A 44 8.50 -8.10 -5.50
N THR A 45 7.33 -8.72 -5.63
CA THR A 45 6.80 -9.66 -4.64
C THR A 45 6.28 -10.92 -5.31
N THR A 46 6.60 -12.07 -4.71
CA THR A 46 6.12 -13.40 -5.10
C THR A 46 5.27 -14.04 -3.99
N ARG A 47 4.99 -13.30 -2.91
CA ARG A 47 4.18 -13.79 -1.80
C ARG A 47 2.72 -13.99 -2.27
N PRO A 48 2.00 -14.98 -1.71
CA PRO A 48 0.58 -15.16 -2.02
C PRO A 48 -0.25 -13.90 -1.75
N VAL A 49 0.11 -13.16 -0.68
CA VAL A 49 -0.47 -11.85 -0.35
C VAL A 49 0.64 -10.89 0.08
N SER A 50 0.64 -9.68 -0.46
CA SER A 50 1.46 -8.56 -0.03
C SER A 50 0.57 -7.36 0.31
N ALA A 51 1.04 -6.47 1.19
CA ALA A 51 0.27 -5.30 1.63
C ALA A 51 1.02 -4.03 1.26
N LEU A 52 0.44 -3.22 0.38
CA LEU A 52 0.94 -1.90 0.02
C LEU A 52 0.47 -0.84 1.01
N CYS A 53 1.38 0.03 1.42
CA CYS A 53 1.06 1.15 2.31
C CYS A 53 0.16 2.15 1.58
N ARG A 54 -0.91 2.56 2.27
CA ARG A 54 -1.75 3.71 1.87
C ARG A 54 -1.66 4.87 2.87
N CYS A 55 -1.19 4.66 4.10
CA CYS A 55 -1.16 5.75 5.10
C CYS A 55 0.05 6.70 4.99
N GLY A 56 1.06 6.37 4.18
CA GLY A 56 2.27 7.21 4.00
C GLY A 56 3.11 7.38 5.28
N ARG A 57 3.02 6.44 6.23
CA ARG A 57 3.75 6.47 7.50
C ARG A 57 4.55 5.20 7.79
N SER A 58 4.53 4.22 6.89
CA SER A 58 5.30 3.00 7.09
C SER A 58 6.80 3.27 7.00
N ALA A 59 7.57 2.66 7.89
CA ALA A 59 9.03 2.69 7.88
C ALA A 59 9.63 1.79 6.80
N ILE A 60 8.85 0.88 6.22
CA ILE A 60 9.27 -0.06 5.15
C ILE A 60 8.51 0.17 3.85
N ALA A 61 8.13 1.42 3.58
CA ALA A 61 7.48 1.80 2.32
C ALA A 61 8.26 1.22 1.11
N PRO A 62 7.56 0.67 0.10
CA PRO A 62 6.13 0.79 -0.15
C PRO A 62 5.25 -0.23 0.59
N TRP A 63 5.81 -1.09 1.43
CA TRP A 63 5.07 -2.12 2.14
C TRP A 63 4.42 -1.60 3.41
N CYS A 64 3.36 -2.26 3.86
CA CYS A 64 2.68 -1.93 5.12
C CYS A 64 3.28 -2.71 6.29
N ASP A 65 3.71 -2.00 7.34
CA ASP A 65 4.17 -2.53 8.65
C ASP A 65 3.13 -2.39 9.78
N ALA A 66 1.87 -2.11 9.42
CA ALA A 66 0.77 -1.85 10.34
C ALA A 66 0.81 -0.53 11.13
N THR A 67 1.71 0.41 10.80
CA THR A 67 1.73 1.76 11.41
C THR A 67 0.37 2.48 11.34
N HIS A 68 -0.45 2.22 10.31
CA HIS A 68 -1.81 2.76 10.17
C HIS A 68 -2.72 2.48 11.38
N LYS A 69 -2.47 1.40 12.14
CA LYS A 69 -3.24 1.07 13.34
C LYS A 69 -2.97 2.03 14.50
N LEU A 70 -1.80 2.63 14.53
CA LEU A 70 -1.37 3.59 15.56
C LEU A 70 -1.83 5.01 15.26
N LEU A 71 -2.26 5.29 14.03
CA LEU A 71 -2.76 6.60 13.63
C LEU A 71 -4.18 6.83 14.17
N PRO A 72 -4.55 8.09 14.49
CA PRO A 72 -5.93 8.49 14.69
C PRO A 72 -6.81 8.06 13.51
N ALA A 73 -8.08 7.72 13.76
CA ALA A 73 -8.99 7.29 12.70
C ALA A 73 -9.11 8.31 11.55
N ALA A 74 -9.02 9.61 11.87
CA ALA A 74 -9.04 10.70 10.90
C ALA A 74 -7.83 10.74 9.95
N ASP A 75 -6.71 10.11 10.32
CA ASP A 75 -5.46 10.09 9.55
C ASP A 75 -5.28 8.77 8.79
N ARG A 76 -6.24 7.84 8.89
CA ARG A 76 -6.19 6.56 8.19
C ARG A 76 -6.74 6.70 6.76
N PRO A 77 -6.20 5.94 5.80
CA PRO A 77 -6.72 5.90 4.44
C PRO A 77 -8.14 5.33 4.44
N VAL A 78 -9.07 6.00 3.76
CA VAL A 78 -10.44 5.50 3.59
C VAL A 78 -10.49 4.26 2.70
#